data_AF-A0A3C0EGP8-F1
#
_entry.id   AF-A0A3C0EGP8-F1
#
_cell.length_a   1.000
_cell.length_b   1.000
_cell.length_c   1.000
_cell.angle_alpha   90.00
_cell.angle_beta   90.00
_cell.angle_gamma   90.00
#
_symmetry.space_group_name_H-M   'P 1'
#
loop_
_entity.id
_entity.type
_entity.pdbx_description
1 polymer ?
#
loop_
_entity_poly.entity_id
_entity_poly.type
_entity_poly.pdbx_seq_one_letter_code
_entity_poly.pdbx_strand_id
1 'polypeptide(L)' 'MQDMTPKEIVVELDKYIIGQNGAKRAVAVAIRNRWRRRKLEEEVAREVYPKN' A
#
# COMPACT_ATOMS: atom_id res chain seq x y z
N MET A 1 -10.97 -1.35 -5.21
CA MET A 1 -10.46 -0.70 -3.98
C MET A 1 -10.62 0.78 -4.20
N GLN A 2 -11.35 1.46 -3.31
CA GLN A 2 -11.35 2.92 -3.29
C GLN A 2 -9.91 3.42 -3.27
N ASP A 3 -9.66 4.61 -3.82
CA ASP A 3 -8.32 5.21 -3.99
C ASP A 3 -7.65 5.62 -2.65
N MET A 4 -7.85 4.83 -1.61
CA MET A 4 -7.33 5.01 -0.27
C MET A 4 -5.81 5.18 -0.29
N THR A 5 -5.36 6.18 0.43
CA THR A 5 -3.97 6.43 0.78
C THR A 5 -3.50 5.40 1.80
N PRO A 6 -2.18 5.17 1.94
CA PRO A 6 -1.66 4.27 2.96
C PRO A 6 -2.13 4.60 4.39
N LYS A 7 -2.35 5.89 4.70
CA LYS A 7 -2.87 6.31 6.01
C LYS A 7 -4.30 5.83 6.23
N GLU A 8 -5.18 6.01 5.24
CA GLU A 8 -6.57 5.56 5.33
C GLU A 8 -6.67 4.04 5.45
N ILE A 9 -5.80 3.29 4.75
CA ILE A 9 -5.73 1.83 4.89
C ILE A 9 -5.34 1.43 6.32
N VAL A 10 -4.35 2.10 6.92
CA VAL A 10 -3.96 1.82 8.32
C VAL A 10 -5.11 2.12 9.28
N VAL A 11 -5.80 3.25 9.11
CA VAL A 11 -6.98 3.62 9.93
C VAL A 11 -8.09 2.56 9.81
N GLU A 12 -8.30 2.01 8.62
CA GLU A 12 -9.27 0.94 8.43
C GLU A 12 -8.84 -0.36 9.13
N LEU A 13 -7.55 -0.71 9.05
CA LEU A 13 -7.00 -1.88 9.75
C LEU A 13 -7.02 -1.73 11.27
N ASP A 14 -6.89 -0.52 11.80
CA ASP A 14 -6.95 -0.23 13.25
C ASP A 14 -8.32 -0.58 13.85
N LYS A 15 -9.41 -0.59 13.07
CA LYS A 15 -10.75 -0.98 13.54
C LYS A 15 -10.84 -2.47 13.91
N TYR A 16 -9.99 -3.32 13.32
CA TYR A 16 -10.09 -4.78 13.43
C TYR A 16 -8.85 -5.44 14.04
N ILE A 17 -7.71 -4.76 13.99
CA ILE A 17 -6.42 -5.30 14.45
C ILE A 17 -5.88 -4.33 15.50
N ILE A 18 -5.54 -4.81 16.69
CA ILE A 18 -4.94 -3.98 17.75
C ILE A 18 -3.41 -4.05 17.65
N GLY A 19 -2.72 -2.91 17.73
CA GLY A 19 -1.26 -2.83 17.67
C GLY A 19 -0.67 -3.08 16.27
N GLN A 20 0.53 -3.66 16.20
CA GLN A 20 1.21 -4.04 14.94
C GLN A 20 1.42 -2.89 13.93
N ASN A 21 1.73 -1.69 14.42
CA ASN A 21 1.82 -0.47 13.61
C ASN A 21 2.79 -0.60 12.41
N GLY A 22 3.94 -1.26 12.61
CA GLY A 22 4.91 -1.52 11.55
C GLY A 22 4.35 -2.40 10.43
N ALA A 23 3.66 -3.49 10.79
CA ALA A 23 3.07 -4.41 9.83
C ALA A 23 1.92 -3.76 9.04
N LYS A 24 1.02 -3.04 9.72
CA LYS A 24 -0.07 -2.31 9.06
C LYS A 24 0.45 -1.31 8.04
N ARG A 25 1.49 -0.54 8.41
CA ARG A 25 2.13 0.41 7.49
C ARG A 25 2.76 -0.29 6.30
N ALA A 26 3.48 -1.39 6.52
CA ALA A 26 4.12 -2.15 5.45
C ALA A 26 3.08 -2.69 4.43
N VAL A 27 1.99 -3.27 4.94
CA VAL A 27 0.90 -3.79 4.11
C VAL A 27 0.20 -2.67 3.34
N ALA A 28 -0.11 -1.55 3.99
CA ALA A 28 -0.75 -0.39 3.35
C ALA A 28 0.10 0.19 2.20
N VAL A 29 1.41 0.32 2.41
CA VAL A 29 2.36 0.75 1.38
C VAL A 29 2.41 -0.24 0.23
N ALA A 30 2.47 -1.55 0.51
CA ALA A 30 2.52 -2.59 -0.51
C ALA A 30 1.26 -2.59 -1.40
N ILE A 31 0.07 -2.48 -0.79
CA ILE A 31 -1.21 -2.37 -1.52
C ILE A 31 -1.21 -1.13 -2.42
N ARG A 32 -0.77 0.03 -1.89
CA ARG A 32 -0.73 1.27 -2.67
C ARG A 32 0.27 1.19 -3.82
N ASN A 33 1.44 0.59 -3.60
CA ASN A 33 2.45 0.39 -4.65
C ASN A 33 1.92 -0.53 -5.76
N ARG A 34 1.19 -1.60 -5.42
CA ARG A 34 0.54 -2.46 -6.41
C ARG A 34 -0.50 -1.68 -7.23
N TRP A 35 -1.31 -0.83 -6.59
CA TRP A 35 -2.28 0.01 -7.31
C TRP A 35 -1.59 1.03 -8.22
N ARG A 36 -0.51 1.69 -7.75
CA ARG A 36 0.28 2.63 -8.57
C ARG A 36 0.87 1.92 -9.78
N ARG A 37 1.47 0.75 -9.58
CA ARG A 37 2.07 -0.05 -10.66
C ARG A 37 1.06 -0.43 -11.75
N ARG A 38 -0.20 -0.70 -11.39
CA ARG A 38 -1.27 -0.99 -12.36
C ARG A 38 -1.70 0.22 -13.20
N LYS A 39 -1.37 1.44 -12.77
CA LYS A 39 -1.66 2.68 -13.49
C LYS A 39 -0.47 3.23 -14.28
N LEU A 40 0.70 2.59 -14.17
CA LEU A 40 1.89 2.97 -14.93
C LEU A 40 1.92 2.17 -16.23
N GLU A 41 2.45 2.81 -17.28
CA GLU A 41 2.80 2.14 -18.53
C GLU A 41 3.83 1.02 -18.26
N GLU A 42 3.77 -0.04 -19.06
CA GLU A 42 4.46 -1.32 -18.78
C GLU A 42 5.99 -1.19 -18.66
N GLU A 43 6.57 -0.21 -19.35
CA GLU A 43 7.99 0.10 -19.30
C GLU A 43 8.41 0.69 -17.95
N VAL A 44 7.65 1.66 -17.43
CA VAL A 44 7.90 2.31 -16.14
C VAL A 44 7.51 1.39 -14.96
N ALA A 45 6.48 0.56 -15.14
CA ALA A 45 6.01 -0.38 -14.12
C ALA A 45 7.07 -1.43 -13.74
N ARG A 46 8.00 -1.75 -14.66
CA ARG A 46 9.10 -2.69 -14.41
C ARG A 46 10.19 -2.13 -13.51
N GLU A 47 10.30 -0.81 -13.34
CA GLU A 47 11.33 -0.19 -12.49
C GLU A 47 10.86 0.05 -11.05
N VAL A 48 9.56 -0.07 -10.80
CA VAL A 48 8.97 0.17 -9.47
C VAL A 48 9.01 -1.11 -8.63
N TYR A 49 10.09 -1.29 -7.87
CA TYR A 49 10.22 -2.31 -6.83
C TYR A 49 10.20 -1.69 -5.42
N PRO A 50 9.61 -2.38 -4.43
CA PRO A 50 9.69 -1.96 -3.04
C PRO A 50 11.15 -2.06 -2.56
N LYS A 51 11.79 -0.91 -2.31
CA LYS A 51 13.03 -0.82 -1.52
C LYS A 51 12.61 -0.67 -0.06
N ASN A 52 12.36 -1.81 0.59
CA ASN A 52 12.06 -1.86 2.01
C ASN A 52 13.31 -2.31 2.76
#